data_AF-A0A164R0Q5-F1
#
_entry.id   AF-A0A164R0Q5-F1
#
_cell.length_a   1.000
_cell.length_b   1.000
_cell.length_c   1.000
_cell.angle_alpha   90.00
_cell.angle_beta   90.00
_cell.angle_gamma   90.00
#
_symmetry.space_group_name_H-M   'P 1'
#
loop_
_entity.id
_entity.type
_entity.pdbx_description
1 polymer ?
#
loop_
_entity_poly.entity_id
_entity_poly.type
_entity_poly.pdbx_seq_one_letter_code
_entity_poly.pdbx_strand_id
1 'polypeptide(L)'
;MPPQLARNLVARRLASTSAAQTAATDAVETLAGTVPLHTSYLFLHLRNPISELPSKPQSRLFNTIRSRALDWGCLVNLCHSIDDEAYNINKVALRSCGDADLLEGCKATLYTPSAGNVGLEIRDIQGDNVEEKLATISPLFGVHAKPVVPTIMKSDSDVQLYVCTHGSRDCRCGDEGGRVLRAIRDHLRSRDLSLKVSVNETAHVGGHKYAANVLVFPHGDWYGNLRAENVPNALDVALAASPSKRSSEPPDQTLSRFWRGRMGLSKSQQIDLIS
;
A
#
# COMPACT_ATOMS: atom_id res chain seq x y z
N MET A 1 -71.72 -15.66 31.30
CA MET A 1 -71.08 -15.08 30.11
C MET A 1 -69.93 -14.19 30.55
N PRO A 2 -68.70 -14.39 30.05
CA PRO A 2 -67.59 -13.43 30.24
C PRO A 2 -67.68 -12.34 29.12
N PRO A 3 -66.76 -11.36 28.93
CA PRO A 3 -65.44 -11.21 29.57
C PRO A 3 -64.92 -9.73 29.79
N GLN A 4 -63.66 -9.63 30.23
CA GLN A 4 -62.62 -8.59 29.93
C GLN A 4 -62.67 -7.21 30.64
N LEU A 5 -61.58 -6.53 31.04
CA LEU A 5 -60.12 -6.76 31.00
C LEU A 5 -59.45 -5.75 31.97
N ALA A 6 -58.25 -6.10 32.41
CA ALA A 6 -57.39 -5.50 33.44
C ALA A 6 -57.04 -4.00 33.36
N ARG A 7 -56.71 -3.39 34.53
CA ARG A 7 -55.42 -2.68 34.74
C ARG A 7 -55.14 -2.19 36.18
N ASN A 8 -53.87 -2.34 36.55
CA ASN A 8 -53.00 -1.51 37.41
C ASN A 8 -53.16 -1.48 38.94
N LEU A 9 -52.10 -1.85 39.66
CA LEU A 9 -51.16 -0.96 40.40
C LEU A 9 -50.36 -1.79 41.41
N VAL A 10 -49.04 -1.55 41.55
CA VAL A 10 -48.21 -1.46 42.79
C VAL A 10 -46.77 -1.17 42.30
N ALA A 11 -46.30 0.08 42.28
CA ALA A 11 -45.61 0.85 43.34
C ALA A 11 -44.09 0.58 43.48
N ARG A 12 -43.34 1.68 43.37
CA ARG A 12 -41.89 1.86 43.51
C ARG A 12 -41.35 1.52 44.91
N ARG A 13 -40.10 1.05 45.00
CA ARG A 13 -39.03 1.68 45.82
C ARG A 13 -37.62 1.19 45.42
N LEU A 14 -36.69 2.15 45.43
CA LEU A 14 -35.27 2.10 45.07
C LEU A 14 -34.42 1.50 46.19
N ALA A 15 -33.33 0.79 45.84
CA ALA A 15 -32.04 0.86 46.54
C ALA A 15 -30.92 0.16 45.75
N SER A 16 -29.95 0.98 45.33
CA SER A 16 -28.50 0.74 45.25
C SER A 16 -27.94 -0.59 44.70
N THR A 17 -27.33 -0.51 43.50
CA THR A 17 -25.95 -0.98 43.25
C THR A 17 -25.40 -0.25 42.02
N SER A 18 -24.70 0.88 42.23
CA SER A 18 -23.81 1.48 41.22
C SER A 18 -22.37 1.43 41.74
N ALA A 19 -21.61 0.44 41.30
CA ALA A 19 -20.15 0.45 41.37
C ALA A 19 -19.60 -0.72 40.52
N ALA A 20 -19.87 -0.68 39.21
CA ALA A 20 -19.18 -1.52 38.24
C ALA A 20 -19.11 -0.78 36.89
N GLN A 21 -18.60 0.44 36.93
CA GLN A 21 -18.06 1.14 35.78
C GLN A 21 -16.71 1.68 36.21
N THR A 22 -15.64 1.07 35.69
CA THR A 22 -14.39 1.69 35.21
C THR A 22 -13.25 0.66 35.23
N ALA A 23 -12.99 0.07 34.07
CA ALA A 23 -11.66 -0.21 33.52
C ALA A 23 -11.85 -1.05 32.24
N ALA A 24 -12.59 -0.53 31.26
CA ALA A 24 -12.26 -0.87 29.88
C ALA A 24 -10.93 -0.17 29.64
N THR A 25 -9.84 -0.92 29.74
CA THR A 25 -8.57 -0.49 29.15
C THR A 25 -8.86 -0.20 27.68
N ASP A 26 -8.80 1.05 27.27
CA ASP A 26 -8.72 1.45 25.87
C ASP A 26 -7.41 0.87 25.32
N ALA A 27 -7.41 -0.43 25.03
CA ALA A 27 -6.40 -1.04 24.20
C ALA A 27 -6.58 -0.41 22.82
N VAL A 28 -5.74 0.56 22.51
CA VAL A 28 -5.65 1.13 21.16
C VAL A 28 -5.48 -0.06 20.21
N GLU A 29 -6.52 -0.35 19.43
CA GLU A 29 -6.51 -1.48 18.50
C GLU A 29 -5.36 -1.26 17.53
N THR A 30 -4.34 -2.11 17.63
CA THR A 30 -3.15 -1.96 16.80
C THR A 30 -3.47 -2.21 15.33
N LEU A 31 -2.83 -1.44 14.45
CA LEU A 31 -2.94 -1.66 13.01
C LEU A 31 -2.10 -2.85 12.52
N ALA A 32 -1.16 -3.34 13.33
CA ALA A 32 -0.29 -4.45 12.95
C ALA A 32 -1.08 -5.73 12.64
N GLY A 33 -0.60 -6.50 11.67
CA GLY A 33 -1.26 -7.73 11.25
C GLY A 33 -2.41 -7.49 10.26
N THR A 34 -2.51 -6.29 9.69
CA THR A 34 -3.53 -5.93 8.69
C THR A 34 -2.99 -5.90 7.26
N VAL A 35 -1.71 -6.20 7.05
CA VAL A 35 -1.10 -6.37 5.72
C VAL A 35 -1.14 -7.85 5.35
N PRO A 36 -1.65 -8.21 4.15
CA PRO A 36 -1.64 -9.61 3.70
C PRO A 36 -0.20 -10.12 3.55
N LEU A 37 0.01 -11.41 3.82
CA LEU A 37 1.31 -12.04 3.61
C LEU A 37 1.68 -11.99 2.12
N HIS A 38 2.86 -11.46 1.85
CA HIS A 38 3.48 -11.44 0.53
C HIS A 38 5.00 -11.38 0.68
N THR A 39 5.73 -11.93 -0.28
CA THR A 39 7.20 -11.98 -0.29
C THR A 39 7.79 -10.98 -1.26
N SER A 40 6.99 -10.46 -2.19
CA SER A 40 7.43 -9.52 -3.22
C SER A 40 6.28 -8.60 -3.61
N TYR A 41 6.60 -7.47 -4.21
CA TYR A 41 5.61 -6.49 -4.64
C TYR A 41 5.98 -5.93 -6.02
N LEU A 42 5.04 -5.97 -6.95
CA LEU A 42 5.18 -5.49 -8.32
C LEU A 42 4.21 -4.33 -8.56
N PHE A 43 4.74 -3.17 -8.90
CA PHE A 43 3.95 -2.03 -9.33
C PHE A 43 3.96 -1.92 -10.85
N LEU A 44 2.80 -1.87 -11.48
CA LEU A 44 2.67 -1.52 -12.90
C LEU A 44 2.34 -0.04 -13.03
N HIS A 45 3.16 0.69 -13.78
CA HIS A 45 3.07 2.13 -13.92
C HIS A 45 2.06 2.50 -15.00
N LEU A 46 1.07 3.29 -14.60
CA LEU A 46 0.09 3.91 -15.47
C LEU A 46 0.59 5.28 -15.92
N ARG A 47 0.21 5.65 -17.15
CA ARG A 47 0.47 6.99 -17.69
C ARG A 47 -0.48 8.04 -17.11
N ASN A 48 -1.64 7.61 -16.62
CA ASN A 48 -2.63 8.49 -16.01
C ASN A 48 -2.57 8.39 -14.48
N PRO A 49 -2.94 9.49 -13.77
CA PRO A 49 -3.12 9.49 -12.32
C PRO A 49 -4.10 8.43 -11.82
N ILE A 50 -3.87 7.96 -10.60
CA ILE A 50 -4.74 6.96 -9.95
C ILE A 50 -6.15 7.52 -9.69
N SER A 51 -6.30 8.84 -9.56
CA SER A 51 -7.59 9.51 -9.42
C SER A 51 -8.53 9.31 -10.62
N GLU A 52 -7.99 9.02 -11.80
CA GLU A 52 -8.77 8.81 -13.02
C GLU A 52 -9.21 7.34 -13.19
N LEU A 53 -8.66 6.42 -12.39
CA LEU A 53 -9.02 5.00 -12.48
C LEU A 53 -10.48 4.77 -12.07
N PRO A 54 -11.20 3.84 -12.74
CA PRO A 54 -12.49 3.38 -12.27
C PRO A 54 -12.33 2.55 -10.99
N SER A 55 -13.40 2.45 -10.20
CA SER A 55 -13.42 1.73 -8.91
C SER A 55 -12.84 0.30 -8.97
N LYS A 56 -13.00 -0.37 -10.12
CA LYS A 56 -12.45 -1.71 -10.42
C LYS A 56 -11.84 -1.68 -11.82
N PRO A 57 -10.55 -1.35 -11.97
CA PRO A 57 -9.90 -1.35 -13.28
C PRO A 57 -9.88 -2.76 -13.86
N GLN A 58 -10.16 -2.87 -15.16
CA GLN A 58 -10.09 -4.12 -15.90
C GLN A 58 -9.06 -3.97 -17.02
N SER A 59 -8.09 -4.88 -17.06
CA SER A 59 -7.09 -4.98 -18.11
C SER A 59 -6.71 -6.45 -18.25
N ARG A 60 -6.58 -6.94 -19.49
CA ARG A 60 -6.15 -8.31 -19.75
C ARG A 60 -4.72 -8.48 -19.29
N LEU A 61 -3.85 -7.55 -19.65
CA LEU A 61 -2.44 -7.54 -19.24
C LEU A 61 -2.30 -7.56 -17.71
N PHE A 62 -3.03 -6.69 -17.00
CA PHE A 62 -3.04 -6.68 -15.53
C PHE A 62 -3.45 -8.03 -14.93
N ASN A 63 -4.53 -8.62 -15.44
CA ASN A 63 -5.05 -9.88 -14.94
C ASN A 63 -4.09 -11.05 -15.21
N THR A 64 -3.44 -11.09 -16.37
CA THR A 64 -2.41 -12.08 -16.70
C THR A 64 -1.24 -11.97 -15.73
N ILE A 65 -0.67 -10.78 -15.57
CA ILE A 65 0.46 -10.56 -14.66
C ILE A 65 0.09 -10.91 -13.23
N ARG A 66 -1.07 -10.45 -12.75
CA ARG A 66 -1.56 -10.76 -11.40
C ARG A 66 -1.73 -12.26 -11.19
N SER A 67 -2.26 -12.98 -12.17
CA SER A 67 -2.43 -14.43 -12.07
C SER A 67 -1.09 -15.15 -11.92
N ARG A 68 -0.07 -14.77 -12.69
CA ARG A 68 1.28 -15.37 -12.61
C ARG A 68 2.00 -15.02 -11.32
N ALA A 69 1.88 -13.76 -10.89
CA ALA A 69 2.54 -13.26 -9.69
C ALA A 69 2.02 -13.91 -8.39
N LEU A 70 0.78 -14.42 -8.38
CA LEU A 70 0.23 -15.17 -7.25
C LEU A 70 1.06 -16.42 -6.93
N ASP A 71 1.53 -17.13 -7.95
CA ASP A 71 2.37 -18.33 -7.79
C ASP A 71 3.71 -18.01 -7.10
N TRP A 72 4.12 -16.75 -7.13
CA TRP A 72 5.36 -16.24 -6.53
C TRP A 72 5.18 -15.62 -5.15
N GLY A 73 3.95 -15.56 -4.63
CA GLY A 73 3.64 -14.78 -3.43
C GLY A 73 3.85 -13.28 -3.63
N CYS A 74 3.79 -12.81 -4.87
CA CYS A 74 4.02 -11.42 -5.26
C CYS A 74 2.69 -10.67 -5.42
N LEU A 75 2.53 -9.57 -4.69
CA LEU A 75 1.37 -8.69 -4.88
C LEU A 75 1.59 -7.79 -6.08
N VAL A 76 0.57 -7.64 -6.92
CA VAL A 76 0.60 -6.74 -8.07
C VAL A 76 -0.38 -5.60 -7.84
N ASN A 77 0.09 -4.37 -8.00
CA ASN A 77 -0.76 -3.19 -7.93
C ASN A 77 -0.42 -2.19 -9.03
N LEU A 78 -1.36 -1.27 -9.28
CA LEU A 78 -1.14 -0.18 -10.22
C LEU A 78 -0.57 1.02 -9.49
N CYS A 79 0.33 1.76 -10.13
CA CYS A 79 0.86 3.02 -9.63
C CYS A 79 0.92 4.07 -10.72
N HIS A 80 1.11 5.32 -10.33
CA HIS A 80 1.44 6.40 -11.23
C HIS A 80 2.66 7.15 -10.67
N SER A 81 3.73 7.24 -11.46
CA SER A 81 4.90 8.04 -11.12
C SER A 81 4.65 9.49 -11.46
N ILE A 82 4.72 10.35 -10.44
CA ILE A 82 4.41 11.76 -10.56
C ILE A 82 5.55 12.52 -11.26
N ASP A 83 6.80 12.10 -11.01
CA ASP A 83 7.99 12.81 -11.45
C ASP A 83 8.63 12.22 -12.74
N ASP A 84 8.05 11.15 -13.30
CA ASP A 84 8.53 10.52 -14.55
C ASP A 84 7.87 11.16 -15.78
N GLU A 85 8.17 12.43 -16.01
CA GLU A 85 7.58 13.22 -17.11
C GLU A 85 7.80 12.56 -18.48
N ALA A 86 8.97 11.95 -18.72
CA ALA A 86 9.27 11.26 -19.97
C ALA A 86 8.29 10.10 -20.26
N TYR A 87 7.89 9.37 -19.23
CA TYR A 87 6.88 8.31 -19.33
C TYR A 87 5.44 8.88 -19.44
N ASN A 88 5.18 10.05 -18.85
CA ASN A 88 3.86 10.65 -18.75
C ASN A 88 3.42 11.52 -19.96
N ILE A 89 4.32 11.80 -20.93
CA ILE A 89 4.06 12.68 -22.09
C ILE A 89 2.77 12.32 -22.86
N ASN A 90 2.38 11.04 -22.89
CA ASN A 90 1.20 10.58 -23.62
C ASN A 90 0.15 10.01 -22.67
N LYS A 91 -0.63 10.90 -22.03
CA LYS A 91 -1.83 10.50 -21.28
C LYS A 91 -2.81 9.76 -22.20
N VAL A 92 -3.24 8.56 -21.79
CA VAL A 92 -4.20 7.75 -22.55
C VAL A 92 -5.58 8.11 -22.05
N ALA A 93 -6.43 8.77 -22.86
CA ALA A 93 -7.77 9.13 -22.40
C ALA A 93 -8.54 7.86 -21.95
N LEU A 94 -8.95 7.81 -20.67
CA LEU A 94 -9.86 6.82 -20.10
C LEU A 94 -11.27 7.00 -20.69
N ARG A 95 -11.43 6.80 -22.00
CA ARG A 95 -12.76 6.80 -22.61
C ARG A 95 -13.48 5.52 -22.19
N SER A 96 -14.68 5.70 -21.67
CA SER A 96 -15.65 4.62 -21.44
C SER A 96 -15.79 3.79 -22.72
N CYS A 97 -15.45 2.49 -22.64
CA CYS A 97 -15.57 1.51 -23.72
C CYS A 97 -14.84 1.88 -25.02
N GLY A 98 -13.61 1.41 -25.16
CA GLY A 98 -12.92 1.34 -26.46
C GLY A 98 -11.47 0.87 -26.31
N ASP A 99 -11.28 -0.45 -26.27
CA ASP A 99 -10.09 -1.31 -26.56
C ASP A 99 -8.63 -0.88 -26.30
N ALA A 100 -8.31 0.36 -25.92
CA ALA A 100 -6.96 0.74 -25.53
C ALA A 100 -6.67 0.23 -24.10
N ASP A 101 -5.83 -0.80 -23.98
CA ASP A 101 -5.40 -1.33 -22.69
C ASP A 101 -4.61 -0.24 -21.94
N LEU A 102 -5.04 0.14 -20.74
CA LEU A 102 -4.42 1.18 -19.90
C LEU A 102 -2.93 0.92 -19.60
N LEU A 103 -2.45 -0.29 -19.89
CA LEU A 103 -1.12 -0.80 -19.61
C LEU A 103 -0.30 -1.14 -20.87
N GLU A 104 -0.72 -0.71 -22.06
CA GLU A 104 0.05 -0.94 -23.27
C GLU A 104 1.43 -0.23 -23.22
N GLY A 105 2.50 -1.03 -23.30
CA GLY A 105 3.88 -0.56 -23.19
C GLY A 105 4.24 -0.06 -21.79
N CYS A 106 3.69 -0.67 -20.74
CA CYS A 106 3.89 -0.19 -19.38
C CYS A 106 5.29 -0.49 -18.82
N LYS A 107 5.73 0.37 -17.90
CA LYS A 107 6.87 0.12 -17.01
C LYS A 107 6.37 -0.61 -15.75
N ALA A 108 7.20 -1.47 -15.17
CA ALA A 108 6.96 -2.04 -13.85
C ALA A 108 8.16 -1.86 -12.92
N THR A 109 7.90 -1.79 -11.62
CA THR A 109 8.92 -1.82 -10.57
C THR A 109 8.66 -2.99 -9.64
N LEU A 110 9.61 -3.93 -9.57
CA LEU A 110 9.57 -5.10 -8.71
C LEU A 110 10.44 -4.88 -7.46
N TYR A 111 9.88 -5.20 -6.30
CA TYR A 111 10.60 -5.30 -5.04
C TYR A 111 10.58 -6.76 -4.58
N THR A 112 11.76 -7.35 -4.41
CA THR A 112 11.91 -8.74 -3.97
C THR A 112 13.18 -8.95 -3.14
N PRO A 113 13.14 -9.78 -2.07
CA PRO A 113 14.30 -10.02 -1.21
C PRO A 113 15.50 -10.60 -1.96
N SER A 114 15.26 -11.42 -2.99
CA SER A 114 16.30 -12.04 -3.84
C SER A 114 17.13 -11.02 -4.61
N ALA A 115 16.60 -9.80 -4.77
CA ALA A 115 17.27 -8.66 -5.38
C ALA A 115 17.66 -7.59 -4.35
N GLY A 116 17.70 -7.92 -3.06
CA GLY A 116 18.00 -6.96 -1.99
C GLY A 116 16.90 -5.91 -1.76
N ASN A 117 15.67 -6.20 -2.21
CA ASN A 117 14.52 -5.29 -2.17
C ASN A 117 14.75 -3.92 -2.82
N VAL A 118 15.76 -3.77 -3.68
CA VAL A 118 15.87 -2.55 -4.48
C VAL A 118 14.82 -2.58 -5.59
N GLY A 119 14.34 -1.40 -6.01
CA GLY A 119 13.37 -1.32 -7.11
C GLY A 119 14.00 -1.77 -8.42
N LEU A 120 13.57 -2.93 -8.91
CA LEU A 120 13.97 -3.50 -10.19
C LEU A 120 13.02 -3.03 -11.28
N GLU A 121 13.52 -2.27 -12.25
CA GLU A 121 12.70 -1.79 -13.36
C GLU A 121 12.59 -2.79 -14.52
N ILE A 122 11.36 -3.04 -14.94
CA ILE A 122 11.03 -3.84 -16.12
C ILE A 122 10.31 -2.92 -17.09
N ARG A 123 10.88 -2.74 -18.30
CA ARG A 123 10.35 -1.79 -19.29
C ARG A 123 9.65 -2.51 -20.44
N ASP A 124 8.76 -1.77 -21.07
CA ASP A 124 8.09 -2.15 -22.31
C ASP A 124 7.32 -3.47 -22.18
N ILE A 125 6.46 -3.56 -21.15
CA ILE A 125 5.59 -4.70 -20.94
C ILE A 125 4.31 -4.50 -21.77
N GLN A 126 4.03 -5.45 -22.64
CA GLN A 126 2.91 -5.45 -23.58
C GLN A 126 2.20 -6.80 -23.56
N GLY A 127 1.00 -6.86 -24.15
CA GLY A 127 0.20 -8.08 -24.16
C GLY A 127 0.86 -9.25 -24.89
N ASP A 128 1.66 -8.98 -25.91
CA ASP A 128 2.34 -9.98 -26.75
C ASP A 128 3.69 -10.45 -26.18
N ASN A 129 4.37 -9.62 -25.39
CA ASN A 129 5.68 -9.92 -24.80
C ASN A 129 5.63 -10.23 -23.29
N VAL A 130 4.46 -10.17 -22.66
CA VAL A 130 4.31 -10.32 -21.20
C VAL A 130 4.92 -11.62 -20.67
N GLU A 131 4.71 -12.75 -21.34
CA GLU A 131 5.23 -14.05 -20.90
C GLU A 131 6.77 -14.09 -20.96
N GLU A 132 7.37 -13.49 -21.98
CA GLU A 132 8.83 -13.35 -22.09
C GLU A 132 9.38 -12.49 -20.93
N LYS A 133 8.77 -11.31 -20.69
CA LYS A 133 9.17 -10.41 -19.60
C LYS A 133 9.04 -11.09 -18.24
N LEU A 134 7.95 -11.80 -18.00
CA LEU A 134 7.72 -12.53 -16.75
C LEU A 134 8.71 -13.69 -16.58
N ALA A 135 9.09 -14.37 -17.66
CA ALA A 135 10.12 -15.40 -17.62
C ALA A 135 11.50 -14.86 -17.19
N THR A 136 11.81 -13.59 -17.48
CA THR A 136 13.08 -12.97 -17.03
C THR A 136 13.15 -12.78 -15.51
N ILE A 137 12.02 -12.54 -14.85
CA ILE A 137 11.96 -12.31 -13.39
C ILE A 137 11.56 -13.56 -12.60
N SER A 138 10.97 -14.57 -13.25
CA SER A 138 10.59 -15.85 -12.64
C SER A 138 11.71 -16.47 -11.77
N PRO A 139 12.99 -16.47 -12.18
CA PRO A 139 14.10 -17.03 -11.37
C PRO A 139 14.39 -16.29 -10.06
N LEU A 140 13.82 -15.10 -9.84
CA LEU A 140 13.97 -14.33 -8.61
C LEU A 140 13.03 -14.83 -7.51
N PHE A 141 12.08 -15.71 -7.85
CA PHE A 141 11.08 -16.23 -6.94
C PHE A 141 11.36 -17.71 -6.61
N GLY A 142 10.89 -18.15 -5.44
CA GLY A 142 11.03 -19.53 -4.96
C GLY A 142 12.23 -19.76 -4.02
N VAL A 143 12.37 -21.01 -3.56
CA VAL A 143 13.31 -21.42 -2.49
C VAL A 143 14.78 -21.34 -2.92
N HIS A 144 15.04 -21.41 -4.23
CA HIS A 144 16.37 -21.32 -4.83
C HIS A 144 16.49 -20.12 -5.77
N ALA A 145 15.92 -18.97 -5.35
CA ALA A 145 16.04 -17.75 -6.13
C ALA A 145 17.50 -17.45 -6.45
N LYS A 146 17.80 -17.24 -7.74
CA LYS A 146 19.14 -16.91 -8.19
C LYS A 146 19.31 -15.38 -8.13
N PRO A 147 20.43 -14.87 -7.60
CA PRO A 147 20.70 -13.44 -7.64
C PRO A 147 20.77 -12.94 -9.10
N VAL A 148 20.30 -11.71 -9.30
CA VAL A 148 20.00 -11.06 -10.60
C VAL A 148 21.21 -11.02 -11.56
N VAL A 149 20.90 -11.13 -12.86
CA VAL A 149 21.79 -10.91 -14.03
C VAL A 149 21.70 -9.43 -14.48
N PRO A 150 22.78 -8.78 -14.99
CA PRO A 150 22.97 -7.31 -14.97
C PRO A 150 22.04 -6.43 -15.84
N THR A 151 21.01 -6.97 -16.48
CA THR A 151 20.19 -6.23 -17.46
C THR A 151 19.04 -5.43 -16.82
N ILE A 152 18.84 -5.54 -15.51
CA ILE A 152 17.75 -4.88 -14.78
C ILE A 152 18.27 -3.61 -14.10
N MET A 153 17.70 -2.45 -14.45
CA MET A 153 18.07 -1.16 -13.87
C MET A 153 17.50 -1.00 -12.46
N LYS A 154 18.30 -0.42 -11.57
CA LYS A 154 17.88 -0.05 -10.20
C LYS A 154 17.13 1.29 -10.23
N SER A 155 16.14 1.46 -9.36
CA SER A 155 15.51 2.76 -9.13
C SER A 155 16.52 3.82 -8.67
N ASP A 156 16.39 5.04 -9.19
CA ASP A 156 17.34 6.13 -8.93
C ASP A 156 17.26 6.70 -7.50
N SER A 157 16.11 6.60 -6.83
CA SER A 157 15.94 7.07 -5.45
C SER A 157 16.19 5.96 -4.42
N ASP A 158 16.75 6.34 -3.28
CA ASP A 158 17.02 5.44 -2.15
C ASP A 158 15.74 4.90 -1.50
N VAL A 159 14.70 5.74 -1.45
CA VAL A 159 13.40 5.42 -0.84
C VAL A 159 12.29 5.69 -1.84
N GLN A 160 11.33 4.78 -1.91
CA GLN A 160 10.17 4.87 -2.80
C GLN A 160 8.89 4.80 -1.96
N LEU A 161 8.11 5.88 -2.01
CA LEU A 161 6.83 5.98 -1.32
C LEU A 161 5.68 5.74 -2.29
N TYR A 162 4.72 4.92 -1.91
CA TYR A 162 3.48 4.72 -2.67
C TYR A 162 2.27 5.06 -1.80
N VAL A 163 1.57 6.13 -2.16
CA VAL A 163 0.40 6.61 -1.42
C VAL A 163 -0.87 6.15 -2.12
N CYS A 164 -1.75 5.46 -1.39
CA CYS A 164 -3.02 5.02 -1.96
C CYS A 164 -3.98 6.21 -2.15
N THR A 165 -4.24 6.60 -3.40
CA THR A 165 -5.11 7.75 -3.77
C THR A 165 -6.37 7.36 -4.54
N HIS A 166 -6.73 6.08 -4.55
CA HIS A 166 -7.82 5.52 -5.38
C HIS A 166 -9.23 5.90 -4.89
N GLY A 167 -9.63 7.15 -5.10
CA GLY A 167 -10.88 7.74 -4.60
C GLY A 167 -12.15 7.11 -5.17
N SER A 168 -12.13 6.65 -6.42
CA SER A 168 -13.26 5.94 -7.03
C SER A 168 -13.52 4.56 -6.39
N ARG A 169 -12.52 3.97 -5.73
CA ARG A 169 -12.66 2.74 -4.95
C ARG A 169 -13.17 3.01 -3.53
N ASP A 170 -12.63 4.02 -2.88
CA ASP A 170 -13.09 4.49 -1.56
C ASP A 170 -12.71 5.97 -1.38
N CYS A 171 -13.68 6.81 -1.02
CA CYS A 171 -13.46 8.26 -0.90
C CYS A 171 -12.35 8.60 0.10
N ARG A 172 -12.19 7.84 1.19
CA ARG A 172 -11.13 8.10 2.18
C ARG A 172 -9.74 7.94 1.58
N CYS A 173 -9.56 7.01 0.64
CA CYS A 173 -8.31 6.88 -0.09
C CYS A 173 -8.04 8.11 -0.97
N GLY A 174 -9.06 8.64 -1.65
CA GLY A 174 -8.92 9.88 -2.43
C GLY A 174 -8.64 11.10 -1.55
N ASP A 175 -9.42 11.28 -0.49
CA ASP A 175 -9.39 12.46 0.36
C ASP A 175 -8.13 12.49 1.25
N GLU A 176 -7.98 11.50 2.14
CA GLU A 176 -6.87 11.45 3.10
C GLU A 176 -5.56 11.07 2.41
N GLY A 177 -5.61 10.11 1.48
CA GLY A 177 -4.44 9.76 0.65
C GLY A 177 -3.96 10.95 -0.17
N GLY A 178 -4.87 11.70 -0.80
CA GLY A 178 -4.53 12.91 -1.54
C GLY A 178 -3.92 14.02 -0.66
N ARG A 179 -4.42 14.22 0.57
CA ARG A 179 -3.83 15.17 1.53
C ARG A 179 -2.41 14.77 1.93
N VAL A 180 -2.19 13.51 2.28
CA VAL A 180 -0.86 13.00 2.66
C VAL A 180 0.11 13.06 1.48
N LEU A 181 -0.33 12.70 0.28
CA LEU A 181 0.49 12.81 -0.93
C LEU A 181 0.97 14.25 -1.18
N ARG A 182 0.06 15.24 -1.10
CA ARG A 182 0.43 16.66 -1.27
C ARG A 182 1.43 17.10 -0.21
N ALA A 183 1.18 16.77 1.06
CA ALA A 183 2.09 17.10 2.15
C ALA A 183 3.49 16.48 1.95
N ILE A 184 3.58 15.21 1.52
CA ILE A 184 4.87 14.57 1.18
C ILE A 184 5.58 15.38 0.10
N ARG A 185 4.89 15.68 -1.01
CA ARG A 185 5.48 16.43 -2.13
C ARG A 185 5.98 17.81 -1.70
N ASP A 186 5.23 18.52 -0.87
CA ASP A 186 5.60 19.85 -0.36
C ASP A 186 6.85 19.77 0.53
N HIS A 187 6.95 18.74 1.37
CA HIS A 187 8.14 18.50 2.20
C HIS A 187 9.36 18.05 1.39
N LEU A 188 9.19 17.21 0.37
CA LEU A 188 10.29 16.81 -0.51
C LEU A 188 10.88 18.00 -1.26
N ARG A 189 10.04 18.88 -1.82
CA ARG A 189 10.48 20.10 -2.51
C ARG A 189 11.16 21.10 -1.56
N SER A 190 10.59 21.32 -0.38
CA SER A 190 11.15 22.30 0.58
C SER A 190 12.48 21.88 1.20
N ARG A 191 12.81 20.58 1.17
CA ARG A 191 14.03 20.02 1.75
C ARG A 191 15.06 19.55 0.71
N ASP A 192 14.79 19.76 -0.58
CA ASP A 192 15.62 19.27 -1.69
C ASP A 192 15.91 17.74 -1.62
N LEU A 193 14.86 16.97 -1.28
CA LEU A 193 14.97 15.52 -1.08
C LEU A 193 14.52 14.70 -2.28
N SER A 194 14.13 15.34 -3.39
CA SER A 194 13.56 14.67 -4.56
C SER A 194 14.52 13.67 -5.23
N LEU A 195 15.83 13.79 -5.00
CA LEU A 195 16.82 12.81 -5.47
C LEU A 195 16.92 11.57 -4.58
N LYS A 196 16.57 11.69 -3.29
CA LYS A 196 16.68 10.60 -2.29
C LYS A 196 15.36 9.85 -2.11
N VAL A 197 14.25 10.55 -2.22
CA VAL A 197 12.91 10.00 -2.00
C VAL A 197 12.04 10.33 -3.20
N SER A 198 11.47 9.31 -3.81
CA SER A 198 10.39 9.47 -4.78
C SER A 198 9.05 9.24 -4.09
N VAL A 199 8.00 9.89 -4.61
CA VAL A 199 6.63 9.63 -4.18
C VAL A 199 5.74 9.36 -5.39
N ASN A 200 5.00 8.28 -5.30
CA ASN A 200 4.13 7.78 -6.34
C ASN A 200 2.71 7.60 -5.79
N GLU A 201 1.72 7.66 -6.67
CA GLU A 201 0.38 7.21 -6.35
C GLU A 201 0.27 5.70 -6.52
N THR A 202 -0.59 5.05 -5.75
CA THR A 202 -0.95 3.65 -5.99
C THR A 202 -2.45 3.40 -5.89
N ALA A 203 -2.94 2.46 -6.69
CA ALA A 203 -4.31 1.98 -6.61
C ALA A 203 -4.58 1.30 -5.26
N HIS A 204 -5.85 1.01 -5.01
CA HIS A 204 -6.33 0.57 -3.70
C HIS A 204 -5.60 -0.68 -3.17
N VAL A 205 -4.91 -0.52 -2.04
CA VAL A 205 -4.10 -1.57 -1.38
C VAL A 205 -4.88 -2.42 -0.35
N GLY A 206 -6.16 -2.12 -0.12
CA GLY A 206 -6.94 -2.68 0.99
C GLY A 206 -6.72 -1.92 2.32
N GLY A 207 -7.63 -2.10 3.27
CA GLY A 207 -7.59 -1.36 4.54
C GLY A 207 -7.92 0.13 4.38
N HIS A 208 -8.89 0.49 3.54
CA HIS A 208 -9.36 1.88 3.39
C HIS A 208 -9.86 2.49 4.71
N LYS A 209 -10.29 1.67 5.68
CA LYS A 209 -10.64 2.15 7.02
C LYS A 209 -9.45 2.78 7.75
N TYR A 210 -8.23 2.52 7.28
CA TYR A 210 -6.98 3.07 7.78
C TYR A 210 -6.37 4.09 6.82
N ALA A 211 -7.13 4.72 5.95
CA ALA A 211 -6.58 5.75 5.07
C ALA A 211 -6.09 6.98 5.90
N ALA A 212 -4.96 7.61 5.55
CA ALA A 212 -4.13 7.36 4.37
C ALA A 212 -3.21 6.13 4.52
N ASN A 213 -3.12 5.33 3.46
CA ASN A 213 -2.18 4.21 3.40
C ASN A 213 -0.94 4.61 2.60
N VAL A 214 0.24 4.38 3.17
CA VAL A 214 1.54 4.67 2.56
C VAL A 214 2.43 3.44 2.65
N LEU A 215 2.94 2.98 1.51
CA LEU A 215 3.90 1.88 1.41
C LEU A 215 5.30 2.47 1.22
N VAL A 216 6.28 1.95 1.95
CA VAL A 216 7.66 2.45 1.99
C VAL A 216 8.62 1.35 1.58
N PHE A 217 9.28 1.53 0.43
CA PHE A 217 10.32 0.64 -0.08
C PHE A 217 11.70 1.30 0.06
N PRO A 218 12.77 0.51 0.26
CA PRO A 218 12.90 -0.93 -0.01
C PRO A 218 12.35 -1.88 1.07
N HIS A 219 12.09 -1.41 2.29
CA HIS A 219 11.71 -2.29 3.40
C HIS A 219 10.35 -2.99 3.24
N GLY A 220 9.46 -2.41 2.43
CA GLY A 220 8.11 -2.90 2.23
C GLY A 220 7.24 -2.69 3.47
N ASP A 221 7.48 -1.62 4.23
CA ASP A 221 6.66 -1.22 5.38
C ASP A 221 5.37 -0.55 4.91
N TRP A 222 4.26 -0.85 5.58
CA TRP A 222 2.96 -0.26 5.29
C TRP A 222 2.49 0.52 6.49
N TYR A 223 2.11 1.77 6.27
CA TYR A 223 1.53 2.64 7.29
C TYR A 223 0.08 2.97 6.93
N GLY A 224 -0.74 3.13 7.96
CA GLY A 224 -2.14 3.55 7.89
C GLY A 224 -2.40 4.67 8.88
N ASN A 225 -3.56 5.33 8.77
CA ASN A 225 -3.99 6.46 9.59
C ASN A 225 -3.01 7.65 9.60
N LEU A 226 -2.10 7.71 8.62
CA LEU A 226 -1.22 8.87 8.48
C LEU A 226 -2.04 10.10 8.09
N ARG A 227 -1.67 11.24 8.67
CA ARG A 227 -2.18 12.57 8.34
C ARG A 227 -1.03 13.46 7.89
N ALA A 228 -1.37 14.63 7.33
CA ALA A 228 -0.39 15.58 6.83
C ALA A 228 0.62 15.99 7.93
N GLU A 229 0.18 16.08 9.19
CA GLU A 229 1.01 16.47 10.33
C GLU A 229 2.04 15.40 10.70
N ASN A 230 1.84 14.15 10.29
CA ASN A 230 2.79 13.06 10.54
C ASN A 230 3.89 12.97 9.47
N VAL A 231 3.70 13.63 8.32
CA VAL A 231 4.60 13.51 7.15
C VAL A 231 6.05 13.89 7.45
N PRO A 232 6.37 14.99 8.16
CA PRO A 232 7.77 15.34 8.43
C PRO A 232 8.53 14.20 9.13
N ASN A 233 7.95 13.67 10.21
CA ASN A 233 8.52 12.56 10.96
C ASN A 233 8.58 11.29 10.08
N ALA A 234 7.52 10.97 9.34
CA ALA A 234 7.49 9.80 8.46
C ALA A 234 8.62 9.81 7.42
N LEU A 235 8.94 10.97 6.86
CA LEU A 235 10.06 11.14 5.94
C LEU A 235 11.41 10.99 6.63
N ASP A 236 11.58 11.55 7.83
CA ASP A 236 12.83 11.40 8.58
C ASP A 236 13.11 9.93 8.92
N VAL A 237 12.10 9.19 9.37
CA VAL A 237 12.20 7.75 9.63
C VAL A 237 12.52 6.97 8.35
N ALA A 238 11.86 7.29 7.23
CA ALA A 238 12.11 6.60 5.98
C ALA A 238 13.53 6.84 5.45
N LEU A 239 14.06 8.06 5.61
CA LEU A 239 15.43 8.41 5.23
C LEU A 239 16.50 7.81 6.15
N ALA A 240 16.19 7.67 7.44
CA ALA A 240 17.09 7.07 8.42
C ALA A 240 17.13 5.53 8.31
N ALA A 241 16.12 4.93 7.66
CA ALA A 241 16.08 3.50 7.46
C ALA A 241 17.19 3.07 6.47
N SER A 242 18.22 2.41 6.99
CA SER A 242 19.27 1.82 6.15
C SER A 242 18.68 0.72 5.27
N PRO A 243 19.02 0.59 3.98
CA PRO A 243 18.58 -0.51 3.11
C PRO A 243 18.83 -1.92 3.69
N SER A 244 19.80 -2.03 4.61
CA SER A 244 20.15 -3.26 5.33
C SER A 244 19.27 -3.58 6.55
N LYS A 245 18.24 -2.78 6.85
CA LYS A 245 17.29 -3.00 7.96
C LYS A 245 16.72 -4.41 7.85
N ARG A 246 16.99 -5.25 8.85
CA ARG A 246 16.59 -6.66 8.82
C ARG A 246 15.08 -6.75 8.97
N SER A 247 14.47 -7.77 8.37
CA SER A 247 13.02 -8.02 8.49
C SER A 247 12.54 -8.14 9.94
N SER A 248 13.43 -8.50 10.86
CA SER A 248 13.21 -8.66 12.30
C SER A 248 13.27 -7.36 13.11
N GLU A 249 13.69 -6.23 12.54
CA GLU A 249 13.77 -4.97 13.30
C GLU A 249 12.39 -4.31 13.41
N PRO A 250 12.01 -3.82 14.60
CA PRO A 250 10.72 -3.15 14.76
C PRO A 250 10.62 -1.88 13.92
N PRO A 251 9.40 -1.45 13.56
CA PRO A 251 9.20 -0.11 13.00
C PRO A 251 9.66 0.95 14.00
N ASP A 252 9.95 2.15 13.50
CA ASP A 252 10.33 3.27 14.37
C ASP A 252 9.27 3.50 15.44
N GLN A 253 9.71 3.69 16.69
CA GLN A 253 8.81 3.82 17.83
C GLN A 253 7.78 4.94 17.64
N THR A 254 8.18 6.04 16.99
CA THR A 254 7.31 7.20 16.75
C THR A 254 6.21 6.93 15.71
N LEU A 255 6.40 5.92 14.85
CA LEU A 255 5.44 5.49 13.84
C LEU A 255 4.79 4.14 14.10
N SER A 256 5.18 3.44 15.17
CA SER A 256 4.67 2.12 15.56
C SER A 256 3.14 2.03 15.55
N ARG A 257 2.44 3.04 16.07
CA ARG A 257 0.97 3.11 16.10
C ARG A 257 0.31 3.19 14.71
N PHE A 258 1.05 3.64 13.70
CA PHE A 258 0.58 3.75 12.32
C PHE A 258 0.96 2.54 11.49
N TRP A 259 1.89 1.71 11.98
CA TRP A 259 2.45 0.60 11.24
C TRP A 259 1.44 -0.56 11.14
N ARG A 260 1.18 -0.99 9.90
CA ARG A 260 0.23 -2.05 9.57
C ARG A 260 0.88 -3.41 9.43
N GLY A 261 2.12 -3.43 8.97
CA GLY A 261 2.85 -4.64 8.61
C GLY A 261 4.00 -4.37 7.65
N ARG A 262 4.77 -5.42 7.35
CA ARG A 262 5.91 -5.39 6.42
C ARG A 262 5.87 -6.59 5.48
N MET A 263 6.34 -6.38 4.25
CA MET A 263 6.60 -7.44 3.28
C MET A 263 7.47 -8.56 3.91
N GLY A 264 7.08 -9.81 3.68
CA GLY A 264 7.76 -10.99 4.22
C GLY A 264 7.35 -11.42 5.62
N LEU A 265 6.49 -10.65 6.32
CA LEU A 265 6.00 -11.02 7.66
C LEU A 265 4.58 -11.58 7.61
N SER A 266 4.36 -12.69 8.31
CA SER A 266 3.02 -13.23 8.59
C SER A 266 2.26 -12.34 9.58
N LYS A 267 0.94 -12.54 9.69
CA LYS A 267 0.09 -11.75 10.58
C LYS A 267 0.58 -11.77 12.04
N SER A 268 0.95 -12.94 12.57
CA SER A 268 1.47 -13.06 13.94
C SER A 268 2.80 -12.33 14.09
N GLN A 269 3.74 -12.55 13.18
CA GLN A 269 5.03 -11.85 13.20
C GLN A 269 4.87 -10.33 13.13
N GLN A 270 3.88 -9.82 12.40
CA GLN A 270 3.59 -8.39 12.39
C GLN A 270 3.16 -7.91 13.78
N ILE A 271 2.23 -8.60 14.43
CA ILE A 271 1.74 -8.25 15.77
C ILE A 271 2.87 -8.35 16.80
N ASP A 272 3.62 -9.45 16.79
CA ASP A 272 4.70 -9.74 17.73
C ASP A 272 5.84 -8.71 17.65
N LEU A 273 6.04 -8.07 16.49
CA LEU A 273 7.11 -7.11 16.27
C LEU A 273 6.91 -5.78 17.01
N ILE A 274 5.67 -5.48 17.42
CA ILE A 274 5.32 -4.23 18.10
C ILE A 274 4.59 -4.45 19.44
N SER A 275 4.45 -5.71 19.85
CA SER A 275 3.90 -6.11 21.15
C SER A 275 4.99 -6.07 22.21
#